data_AF-A0A2E3XJC5-F1
#
_entry.id   AF-A0A2E3XJC5-F1
#
_cell.length_a   1.000
_cell.length_b   1.000
_cell.length_c   1.000
_cell.angle_alpha   90.00
_cell.angle_beta   90.00
_cell.angle_gamma   90.00
#
_symmetry.space_group_name_H-M   'P 1'
#
loop_
_entity.id
_entity.type
_entity.pdbx_description
1 polymer ?
#
loop_
_entity_poly.entity_id
_entity_poly.type
_entity_poly.pdbx_seq_one_letter_code
_entity_poly.pdbx_strand_id
1 'polypeptide(L)'
;MSASRQRSLVKTLTWRIIATTDTFILTLLAAHYGVEGIDSGEAVALAGTVAAFEVVTKMILYYLHERGWSSLDWGVDEELLLENSE
;
A
#
# COMPACT_ATOMS: atom_id res chain seq x y z
N MET A 1 1.13 -15.15 22.50
CA MET A 1 -0.10 -15.19 21.65
C MET A 1 -0.75 -13.82 21.33
N SER A 2 -0.35 -12.68 21.94
CA SER A 2 -0.89 -11.34 21.62
C SER A 2 -0.19 -10.66 20.44
N ALA A 3 1.12 -10.91 20.29
CA ALA A 3 1.96 -10.32 19.24
C ALA A 3 1.40 -10.58 17.82
N SER A 4 0.85 -11.76 17.53
CA SER A 4 0.32 -12.08 16.19
C SER A 4 -0.96 -11.32 15.81
N ARG A 5 -1.85 -11.05 16.79
CA ARG A 5 -3.11 -10.32 16.56
C ARG A 5 -2.87 -8.83 16.36
N GLN A 6 -2.03 -8.21 17.19
CA GLN A 6 -1.64 -6.80 17.00
C GLN A 6 -0.86 -6.62 15.70
N ARG A 7 0.01 -7.58 15.33
CA ARG A 7 0.73 -7.59 14.05
C ARG A 7 -0.22 -7.59 12.85
N SER A 8 -1.25 -8.44 12.87
CA SER A 8 -2.26 -8.51 11.80
C SER A 8 -3.09 -7.22 11.70
N LEU A 9 -3.44 -6.62 12.84
CA LEU A 9 -4.18 -5.35 12.87
C LEU A 9 -3.37 -4.19 12.32
N VAL A 10 -2.10 -4.04 12.73
CA VAL A 10 -1.22 -2.99 12.22
C VAL A 10 -0.99 -3.19 10.72
N LYS A 11 -0.76 -4.44 10.27
CA LYS A 11 -0.61 -4.76 8.84
C LYS A 11 -1.86 -4.37 8.04
N THR A 12 -3.04 -4.69 8.57
CA THR A 12 -4.31 -4.34 7.93
C THR A 12 -4.49 -2.83 7.87
N LEU A 13 -4.18 -2.11 8.94
CA LEU A 13 -4.33 -0.66 9.01
C LEU A 13 -3.35 0.06 8.06
N THR A 14 -2.08 -0.34 8.06
CA THR A 14 -1.06 0.17 7.12
C THR A 14 -1.48 -0.04 5.68
N TRP A 15 -1.95 -1.26 5.34
CA TRP A 15 -2.42 -1.56 3.99
C TRP A 15 -3.64 -0.71 3.59
N ARG A 16 -4.58 -0.50 4.52
CA ARG A 16 -5.76 0.34 4.27
C ARG A 16 -5.41 1.79 4.02
N ILE A 17 -4.56 2.39 4.86
CA ILE A 17 -4.13 3.80 4.73
C ILE A 17 -3.44 4.02 3.39
N ILE A 18 -2.50 3.13 3.03
CA ILE A 18 -1.75 3.18 1.77
C ILE A 18 -2.71 3.12 0.57
N ALA A 19 -3.63 2.14 0.56
CA ALA A 19 -4.58 1.96 -0.55
C ALA A 19 -5.56 3.14 -0.69
N THR A 20 -6.10 3.68 0.41
CA THR A 20 -7.00 4.84 0.34
C THR A 20 -6.27 6.12 -0.08
N THR A 21 -5.04 6.32 0.38
CA THR A 21 -4.26 7.52 0.03
C THR A 21 -3.91 7.54 -1.45
N ASP A 22 -3.51 6.40 -2.00
CA ASP A 22 -3.24 6.24 -3.42
C ASP A 22 -4.46 6.57 -4.29
N THR A 23 -5.61 5.94 -4.02
CA THR A 23 -6.85 6.20 -4.77
C THR A 23 -7.30 7.67 -4.66
N PHE A 24 -7.14 8.28 -3.48
CA PHE A 24 -7.46 9.69 -3.26
C PHE A 24 -6.57 10.61 -4.12
N ILE A 25 -5.26 10.37 -4.15
CA ILE A 25 -4.31 11.16 -4.95
C ILE A 25 -4.61 11.00 -6.44
N LEU A 26 -4.85 9.78 -6.93
CA LEU A 26 -5.15 9.55 -8.33
C LEU A 26 -6.46 10.22 -8.76
N THR A 27 -7.48 10.17 -7.92
CA THR A 27 -8.76 10.84 -8.17
C THR A 27 -8.60 12.37 -8.17
N LEU A 28 -7.79 12.91 -7.24
CA LEU A 28 -7.47 14.35 -7.21
C LEU A 28 -6.71 14.81 -8.44
N LEU A 29 -5.69 14.05 -8.87
CA LEU A 29 -4.93 14.36 -10.07
C LEU A 29 -5.83 14.29 -11.31
N ALA A 30 -6.71 13.30 -11.40
CA ALA A 30 -7.68 13.20 -12.49
C ALA A 30 -8.66 14.37 -12.51
N ALA A 31 -9.22 14.75 -11.37
CA ALA A 31 -10.16 15.86 -11.26
C ALA A 31 -9.51 17.22 -11.54
N HIS A 32 -8.26 17.41 -11.10
CA HIS A 32 -7.55 18.69 -11.21
C HIS A 32 -6.89 18.90 -12.58
N TYR A 33 -6.29 17.86 -13.17
CA TYR A 33 -5.62 17.94 -14.46
C TYR A 33 -6.53 17.49 -15.63
N GLY A 34 -7.70 16.91 -15.35
CA GLY A 34 -8.54 16.27 -16.35
C GLY A 34 -9.97 16.80 -16.47
N VAL A 35 -10.36 17.89 -15.80
CA VAL A 35 -11.74 18.38 -15.91
C VAL A 35 -11.85 19.90 -16.01
N GLU A 36 -11.94 20.39 -17.26
CA GLU A 36 -13.03 21.23 -17.80
C GLU A 36 -12.97 21.17 -19.35
N GLY A 37 -14.10 20.90 -20.02
CA GLY A 37 -14.22 20.91 -21.49
C GLY A 37 -13.88 19.62 -22.26
N ILE A 38 -13.74 18.48 -21.56
CA ILE A 38 -13.21 17.21 -22.10
C ILE A 38 -14.27 16.39 -22.85
N ASP A 39 -13.93 15.90 -24.05
CA ASP A 39 -14.77 14.96 -24.82
C ASP A 39 -14.56 13.50 -24.39
N SER A 40 -15.52 12.66 -24.75
CA SER A 40 -15.58 11.20 -24.56
C SER A 40 -14.23 10.47 -24.67
N GLY A 41 -13.43 10.77 -25.71
CA GLY A 41 -12.16 10.11 -25.95
C GLY A 41 -11.05 10.51 -24.98
N GLU A 42 -11.03 11.78 -24.57
CA GLU A 42 -10.08 12.32 -23.62
C GLU A 42 -10.39 11.85 -22.18
N ALA A 43 -11.68 11.68 -21.85
CA ALA A 43 -12.11 11.06 -20.60
C ALA A 43 -11.63 9.60 -20.48
N VAL A 44 -11.67 8.84 -21.59
CA VAL A 44 -11.13 7.46 -21.64
C VAL A 44 -9.61 7.46 -21.46
N ALA A 45 -8.90 8.40 -22.10
CA ALA A 45 -7.46 8.53 -21.94
C ALA A 45 -7.06 8.87 -20.49
N LEU A 46 -7.78 9.78 -19.85
CA LEU A 46 -7.58 10.15 -18.44
C LEU A 46 -7.83 8.94 -17.51
N ALA A 47 -8.94 8.24 -17.70
CA ALA A 47 -9.27 7.04 -16.92
C ALA A 47 -8.22 5.93 -17.09
N GLY A 48 -7.74 5.72 -18.32
CA GLY A 48 -6.64 4.78 -18.60
C GLY A 48 -5.34 5.18 -17.91
N THR A 49 -5.05 6.48 -17.85
CA THR A 49 -3.87 7.02 -17.17
C THR A 49 -3.96 6.77 -15.66
N VAL A 50 -5.11 7.07 -15.05
CA VAL A 50 -5.36 6.80 -13.62
C VAL A 50 -5.24 5.31 -13.30
N ALA A 51 -5.83 4.43 -14.12
CA ALA A 51 -5.73 2.99 -13.94
C ALA A 51 -4.27 2.50 -14.04
N ALA A 52 -3.50 3.03 -14.98
CA ALA A 52 -2.08 2.71 -15.09
C ALA A 52 -1.28 3.15 -13.86
N PHE A 53 -1.52 4.37 -13.35
CA PHE A 53 -0.87 4.86 -12.14
C PHE A 53 -1.30 4.11 -10.88
N GLU A 54 -2.55 3.66 -10.79
CA GLU A 54 -3.03 2.80 -9.68
C GLU A 54 -2.22 1.51 -9.61
N VAL A 55 -2.05 0.84 -10.76
CA VAL A 55 -1.28 -0.41 -10.83
C VAL A 55 0.18 -0.17 -10.46
N VAL A 56 0.84 0.83 -11.06
CA VAL A 56 2.26 1.12 -10.79
C VAL A 56 2.47 1.52 -9.33
N THR A 57 1.61 2.38 -8.78
CA THR A 57 1.77 2.88 -7.42
C THR A 57 1.50 1.78 -6.40
N LYS A 58 0.48 0.92 -6.60
CA LYS A 58 0.28 -0.29 -5.78
C LYS A 58 1.49 -1.22 -5.82
N MET A 59 2.12 -1.43 -6.97
CA MET A 59 3.31 -2.29 -7.08
C MET A 59 4.49 -1.73 -6.28
N ILE A 60 4.77 -0.43 -6.40
CA ILE A 60 5.84 0.24 -5.65
C ILE A 60 5.56 0.20 -4.14
N LEU A 61 4.33 0.55 -3.73
CA LEU A 61 3.94 0.55 -2.33
C LEU A 61 3.93 -0.85 -1.72
N TYR A 62 3.50 -1.86 -2.47
CA TYR A 62 3.59 -3.26 -2.05
C TYR A 62 5.04 -3.69 -1.83
N TYR A 63 5.93 -3.36 -2.76
CA TYR A 63 7.35 -3.65 -2.63
C TYR A 63 7.97 -2.98 -1.40
N LEU A 64 7.71 -1.69 -1.20
CA LEU A 64 8.21 -0.94 -0.04
C LEU A 64 7.61 -1.43 1.27
N HIS A 65 6.34 -1.81 1.28
CA HIS A 65 5.67 -2.42 2.43
C HIS A 65 6.35 -3.74 2.81
N GLU A 66 6.57 -4.64 1.85
CA GLU A 66 7.25 -5.92 2.10
C GLU A 66 8.70 -5.71 2.52
N ARG A 67 9.41 -4.76 1.90
CA ARG A 67 10.79 -4.41 2.24
C ARG A 67 10.89 -3.83 3.66
N GLY A 68 10.02 -2.88 4.00
CA GLY A 68 9.93 -2.31 5.34
C GLY A 68 9.61 -3.37 6.38
N TRP A 69 8.74 -4.31 6.05
CA TRP A 69 8.41 -5.43 6.93
C TRP A 69 9.56 -6.44 7.09
N SER A 70 10.30 -6.73 6.02
CA SER A 70 11.51 -7.56 6.06
C SER A 70 12.66 -6.93 6.83
N SER A 71 12.65 -5.60 6.98
CA SER A 71 13.68 -4.81 7.67
C SER A 71 13.38 -4.62 9.15
N LEU A 72 12.14 -4.87 9.57
CA LEU A 72 11.72 -4.78 10.96
C LEU A 72 11.88 -6.17 11.59
N ASP A 73 13.01 -6.41 12.24
CA ASP A 73 13.30 -7.64 13.01
C ASP A 73 12.54 -7.63 14.36
N TRP A 74 11.24 -7.32 14.29
CA TRP A 74 10.40 -7.19 15.46
C TRP A 74 9.71 -8.52 15.72
N GLY A 75 10.08 -9.15 16.85
CA GLY A 75 9.41 -10.34 17.37
C GLY A 75 10.09 -11.66 17.04
N VAL A 76 11.40 -11.68 16.77
CA VAL A 76 12.19 -12.88 17.07
C VAL A 76 12.21 -12.97 18.59
N ASP A 77 11.34 -13.82 19.14
CA ASP A 77 11.42 -14.19 20.55
C ASP A 77 12.78 -14.90 20.71
N GLU A 78 13.82 -14.16 21.12
CA GLU A 78 15.14 -14.71 21.51
C GLU A 78 14.98 -15.87 22.50
N GLU A 79 13.88 -15.88 23.25
CA GLU A 79 13.48 -16.89 24.21
C GLU A 79 13.38 -18.32 23.61
N LEU A 80 12.97 -18.48 22.34
CA LEU A 80 12.88 -19.81 21.69
C LEU A 80 14.22 -20.35 21.17
N LEU A 81 15.21 -19.48 20.95
CA LEU A 81 16.56 -19.88 20.55
C LEU A 81 17.38 -20.34 21.76
N LEU A 82 17.10 -19.80 22.95
CA LEU A 82 17.73 -20.22 24.19
C LEU A 82 17.16 -21.56 24.69
N GLU A 83 15.83 -21.77 24.59
CA GLU A 83 15.17 -23.01 25.03
C GLU A 83 15.51 -24.25 24.17
N ASN A 84 15.92 -24.09 22.91
CA ASN A 84 16.40 -25.19 22.06
C ASN A 84 17.92 -25.39 22.09
N SER A 85 18.65 -24.60 22.88
CA SER A 85 20.10 -24.69 23.03
C SER A 85 20.57 -25.35 24.33
N GLU A 86 19.62 -25.73 25.20
CA GLU A 86 19.83 -26.54 26.43
C GLU A 86 19.48 -28.02 26.22
#